data_AF-A0A7K2PA52-F1
#
_entry.id   AF-A0A7K2PA52-F1
#
_cell.length_a   1.000
_cell.length_b   1.000
_cell.length_c   1.000
_cell.angle_alpha   90.00
_cell.angle_beta   90.00
_cell.angle_gamma   90.00
#
_symmetry.space_group_name_H-M   'P 1'
#
loop_
_entity.id
_entity.type
_entity.pdbx_description
1 polymer ?
#
loop_
_entity_poly.entity_id
_entity_poly.type
_entity_poly.pdbx_seq_one_letter_code
_entity_poly.pdbx_strand_id
1 'polypeptide(L)'
;APAERGPGQKVSGGDLAALRSVGELFRSLDDRYGGGHARQALVRYLEHELEPMLRGTYGEQTGRRLFAAAADLTRLAGWTSYDIAAHGLAQRYFVQALRLSQAAGDRAYGSYVLVTMSRQAVYLGHGREAVQLARVAQQGVGTSAPPVVQTLLHAAEARAHGLLGEVRACTAALVR
;
A
#
# COMPACT_ATOMS: atom_id res chain seq x y z
N ALA A 1 -1.38 -14.60 28.35
CA ALA A 1 -1.85 -14.57 26.95
C ALA A 1 -2.38 -13.19 26.65
N PRO A 2 -2.13 -12.58 25.47
CA PRO A 2 -2.86 -11.38 25.10
C PRO A 2 -4.34 -11.76 25.00
N ALA A 3 -5.23 -10.96 25.56
CA ALA A 3 -6.66 -11.22 25.50
C ALA A 3 -7.12 -11.12 24.03
N GLU A 4 -7.67 -12.21 23.49
CA GLU A 4 -8.30 -12.18 22.17
C GLU A 4 -9.42 -11.13 22.16
N ARG A 5 -9.39 -10.21 21.18
CA ARG A 5 -10.45 -9.22 21.02
C ARG A 5 -11.72 -9.89 20.54
N GLY A 6 -12.77 -9.83 21.37
CA GLY A 6 -14.09 -10.33 21.02
C GLY A 6 -14.75 -9.50 19.90
N PRO A 7 -15.65 -10.08 19.11
CA PRO A 7 -16.40 -9.36 18.08
C PRO A 7 -17.22 -8.20 18.69
N GLY A 8 -17.32 -7.08 17.96
CA GLY A 8 -18.10 -5.91 18.35
C GLY A 8 -17.42 -4.96 19.35
N GLN A 9 -16.18 -5.22 19.78
CA GLN A 9 -15.44 -4.31 20.65
C GLN A 9 -15.22 -2.93 20.00
N LYS A 10 -15.28 -1.88 20.83
CA LYS A 10 -15.10 -0.50 20.40
C LYS A 10 -13.63 -0.23 20.10
N VAL A 11 -13.33 0.28 18.91
CA VAL A 11 -11.97 0.66 18.53
C VAL A 11 -11.61 2.00 19.16
N SER A 12 -10.52 2.02 19.91
CA SER A 12 -10.02 3.17 20.65
C SER A 12 -8.92 3.94 19.90
N GLY A 13 -8.62 5.15 20.36
CA GLY A 13 -7.46 5.90 19.87
C GLY A 13 -6.12 5.21 20.18
N GLY A 14 -6.06 4.44 21.27
CA GLY A 14 -4.90 3.63 21.63
C GLY A 14 -4.66 2.49 20.64
N ASP A 15 -5.74 1.86 20.17
CA ASP A 15 -5.67 0.79 19.15
C ASP A 15 -5.07 1.33 17.86
N LEU A 16 -5.55 2.50 17.42
CA LEU A 16 -5.01 3.18 16.24
C LEU A 16 -3.55 3.57 16.42
N ALA A 17 -3.14 3.96 17.63
CA ALA A 17 -1.74 4.26 17.92
C ALA A 17 -0.88 2.99 17.84
N ALA A 18 -1.35 1.87 18.41
CA ALA A 18 -0.68 0.58 18.32
C ALA A 18 -0.51 0.12 16.87
N LEU A 19 -1.57 0.19 16.04
CA LEU A 19 -1.48 -0.16 14.62
C LEU A 19 -0.40 0.65 13.88
N ARG A 20 -0.31 1.96 14.15
CA ARG A 20 0.70 2.83 13.54
C ARG A 20 2.11 2.45 13.99
N SER A 21 2.33 2.29 15.29
CA SER A 21 3.65 1.91 15.83
C SER A 21 4.11 0.54 15.32
N VAL A 22 3.19 -0.41 15.17
CA VAL A 22 3.48 -1.72 14.58
C VAL A 22 3.84 -1.58 13.08
N GLY A 23 3.13 -0.73 12.34
CA GLY A 23 3.48 -0.42 10.95
C GLY A 23 4.86 0.21 10.80
N GLU A 24 5.22 1.14 11.68
CA GLU A 24 6.56 1.74 11.74
C GLU A 24 7.63 0.70 12.06
N LEU A 25 7.37 -0.19 13.02
CA LEU A 25 8.28 -1.28 13.36
C LEU A 25 8.54 -2.21 12.18
N PHE A 26 7.48 -2.68 11.50
CA PHE A 26 7.64 -3.58 10.37
C PHE A 26 8.33 -2.91 9.18
N ARG A 27 8.06 -1.62 8.92
CA ARG A 27 8.78 -0.86 7.89
C ARG A 27 10.27 -0.73 8.21
N SER A 28 10.62 -0.42 9.46
CA SER A 28 12.01 -0.35 9.90
C SER A 28 12.75 -1.69 9.74
N LEU A 29 12.07 -2.81 10.03
CA LEU A 29 12.62 -4.14 9.80
C LEU A 29 12.81 -4.45 8.31
N ASP A 30 11.83 -4.10 7.48
CA ASP A 30 11.87 -4.24 6.02
C ASP A 30 13.03 -3.42 5.41
N ASP A 31 13.15 -2.15 5.78
CA ASP A 31 14.22 -1.27 5.29
C ASP A 31 15.62 -1.75 5.69
N ARG A 32 15.75 -2.41 6.86
CA ARG A 32 17.05 -2.85 7.39
C ARG A 32 17.46 -4.25 6.94
N TYR A 33 16.50 -5.18 6.82
CA TYR A 33 16.78 -6.60 6.62
C TYR A 33 16.08 -7.19 5.38
N GLY A 34 15.21 -6.43 4.71
CA GLY A 34 14.35 -6.91 3.64
C GLY A 34 13.08 -7.60 4.14
N GLY A 35 12.07 -7.74 3.27
CA GLY A 35 10.72 -8.09 3.68
C GLY A 35 10.49 -9.53 4.13
N GLY A 36 11.40 -10.44 3.82
CA GLY A 36 11.25 -11.86 4.15
C GLY A 36 11.19 -12.15 5.66
N HIS A 37 11.95 -11.40 6.47
CA HIS A 37 12.17 -11.73 7.88
C HIS A 37 10.96 -11.46 8.78
N ALA A 38 10.20 -10.40 8.50
CA ALA A 38 9.11 -9.97 9.38
C ALA A 38 7.71 -10.37 8.87
N ARG A 39 7.62 -10.95 7.66
CA ARG A 39 6.36 -11.26 6.98
C ARG A 39 5.40 -12.11 7.81
N GLN A 40 5.88 -13.20 8.42
CA GLN A 40 5.01 -14.11 9.17
C GLN A 40 4.40 -13.40 10.40
N ALA A 41 5.19 -12.59 11.10
CA ALA A 41 4.71 -11.80 12.23
C ALA A 41 3.70 -10.73 11.78
N LEU A 42 3.94 -10.07 10.65
CA LEU A 42 3.01 -9.10 10.08
C LEU A 42 1.67 -9.75 9.70
N VAL A 43 1.69 -10.89 9.00
CA VAL A 43 0.46 -11.61 8.61
C VAL A 43 -0.33 -12.03 9.85
N ARG A 44 0.33 -12.58 10.88
CA ARG A 44 -0.35 -12.92 12.14
C ARG A 44 -0.99 -11.70 12.80
N TYR A 45 -0.30 -10.55 12.77
CA TYR A 45 -0.85 -9.31 13.32
C TYR A 45 -2.08 -8.83 12.52
N LEU A 46 -2.07 -8.95 11.19
CA LEU A 46 -3.24 -8.64 10.36
C LEU A 46 -4.45 -9.52 10.73
N GLU A 47 -4.23 -10.82 10.92
CA GLU A 47 -5.29 -11.81 11.21
C GLU A 47 -5.84 -11.67 12.64
N HIS A 48 -4.98 -11.46 13.63
CA HIS A 48 -5.37 -11.55 15.04
C HIS A 48 -5.67 -10.19 15.69
N GLU A 49 -5.12 -9.09 15.15
CA GLU A 49 -5.33 -7.75 15.70
C GLU A 49 -6.15 -6.87 14.76
N LEU A 50 -5.73 -6.72 13.50
CA LEU A 50 -6.36 -5.79 12.57
C LEU A 50 -7.76 -6.26 12.12
N GLU A 51 -7.90 -7.52 11.72
CA GLU A 51 -9.16 -8.06 11.21
C GLU A 51 -10.30 -7.98 12.23
N PRO A 52 -10.10 -8.32 13.53
CA PRO A 52 -11.10 -8.09 14.56
C PRO A 52 -11.45 -6.60 14.75
N MET A 53 -10.47 -5.69 14.67
CA MET A 53 -10.73 -4.24 14.77
C MET A 53 -11.60 -3.75 13.61
N LEU A 54 -11.37 -4.24 12.39
CA LEU A 54 -12.19 -3.88 11.22
C LEU A 54 -13.66 -4.32 11.37
N ARG A 55 -13.90 -5.42 12.11
CA ARG A 55 -15.25 -5.91 12.48
C ARG A 55 -15.78 -5.34 13.80
N GLY A 56 -15.04 -4.45 14.44
CA GLY A 56 -15.42 -3.78 15.68
C GLY A 56 -16.41 -2.64 15.46
N THR A 57 -16.65 -1.87 16.52
CA THR A 57 -17.52 -0.68 16.47
C THR A 57 -16.68 0.60 16.52
N TYR A 58 -16.99 1.55 15.64
CA TYR A 58 -16.30 2.84 15.55
C TYR A 58 -17.16 3.88 14.82
N GLY A 59 -16.95 5.15 15.17
CA GLY A 59 -17.50 6.27 14.41
C GLY A 59 -16.70 6.56 13.14
N GLU A 60 -17.24 7.40 12.27
CA GLU A 60 -16.69 7.70 10.94
C GLU A 60 -15.21 8.13 10.98
N GLN A 61 -14.84 9.05 11.88
CA GLN A 61 -13.46 9.54 11.98
C GLN A 61 -12.47 8.44 12.40
N THR A 62 -12.85 7.61 13.38
CA THR A 62 -12.03 6.46 13.82
C THR A 62 -11.96 5.41 12.71
N GLY A 63 -13.07 5.15 12.02
CA GLY A 63 -13.14 4.24 10.88
C GLY A 63 -12.16 4.63 9.78
N ARG A 64 -12.16 5.90 9.33
CA ARG A 64 -11.21 6.37 8.31
C ARG A 64 -9.76 6.14 8.71
N ARG A 65 -9.41 6.45 9.95
CA ARG A 65 -8.04 6.24 10.47
C ARG A 65 -7.68 4.75 10.59
N LEU A 66 -8.64 3.91 10.96
CA LEU A 66 -8.48 2.47 11.01
C LEU A 66 -8.24 1.91 9.61
N PHE A 67 -9.06 2.27 8.63
CA PHE A 67 -8.90 1.84 7.24
C PHE A 67 -7.59 2.34 6.62
N ALA A 68 -7.13 3.54 6.98
CA ALA A 68 -5.82 4.04 6.55
C ALA A 68 -4.67 3.19 7.10
N ALA A 69 -4.67 2.88 8.41
CA ALA A 69 -3.69 2.00 9.02
C ALA A 69 -3.75 0.57 8.44
N ALA A 70 -4.97 0.08 8.19
CA ALA A 70 -5.21 -1.21 7.55
C ALA A 70 -4.60 -1.27 6.15
N ALA A 71 -4.81 -0.23 5.34
CA ALA A 71 -4.26 -0.12 4.00
C ALA A 71 -2.72 -0.17 4.03
N ASP A 72 -2.10 0.52 5.00
CA ASP A 72 -0.65 0.54 5.13
C ASP A 72 -0.04 -0.80 5.51
N LEU A 73 -0.57 -1.43 6.55
CA LEU A 73 -0.11 -2.76 6.98
C LEU A 73 -0.35 -3.83 5.90
N THR A 74 -1.49 -3.75 5.21
CA THR A 74 -1.82 -4.69 4.12
C THR A 74 -0.89 -4.50 2.92
N ARG A 75 -0.59 -3.25 2.54
CA ARG A 75 0.39 -2.97 1.47
C ARG A 75 1.78 -3.49 1.87
N LEU A 76 2.18 -3.34 3.14
CA LEU A 76 3.44 -3.88 3.63
C LEU A 76 3.48 -5.41 3.57
N ALA A 77 2.37 -6.11 3.85
CA ALA A 77 2.28 -7.55 3.63
C ALA A 77 2.40 -7.93 2.14
N GLY A 78 1.88 -7.08 1.25
CA GLY A 78 2.11 -7.20 -0.19
C GLY A 78 3.58 -7.01 -0.57
N TRP A 79 4.23 -5.99 0.00
CA TRP A 79 5.64 -5.66 -0.24
C TRP A 79 6.58 -6.78 0.22
N THR A 80 6.41 -7.25 1.44
CA THR A 80 7.16 -8.39 1.97
C THR A 80 6.92 -9.70 1.21
N SER A 81 5.72 -9.88 0.63
CA SER A 81 5.44 -11.01 -0.27
C SER A 81 6.09 -10.85 -1.65
N TYR A 82 6.24 -9.61 -2.13
CA TYR A 82 6.96 -9.29 -3.36
C TYR A 82 8.45 -9.64 -3.24
N ASP A 83 9.09 -9.33 -2.11
CA ASP A 83 10.53 -9.59 -1.88
C ASP A 83 10.89 -11.08 -1.90
N ILE A 84 9.96 -11.95 -1.50
CA ILE A 84 10.14 -13.41 -1.55
C ILE A 84 9.63 -14.04 -2.86
N ALA A 85 9.45 -13.21 -3.91
CA ALA A 85 8.94 -13.60 -5.23
C ALA A 85 7.53 -14.23 -5.24
N ALA A 86 6.74 -14.07 -4.18
CA ALA A 86 5.35 -14.53 -4.12
C ALA A 86 4.40 -13.51 -4.80
N HIS A 87 4.65 -13.20 -6.08
CA HIS A 87 4.06 -12.06 -6.78
C HIS A 87 2.53 -12.09 -6.90
N GLY A 88 1.93 -13.27 -7.13
CA GLY A 88 0.47 -13.40 -7.16
C GLY A 88 -0.17 -13.09 -5.80
N LEU A 89 0.50 -13.46 -4.70
CA LEU A 89 0.06 -13.12 -3.35
C LEU A 89 0.25 -11.63 -3.05
N ALA A 90 1.40 -11.05 -3.47
CA ALA A 90 1.65 -9.63 -3.35
C ALA A 90 0.56 -8.80 -4.04
N GLN A 91 0.16 -9.18 -5.26
CA GLN A 91 -0.89 -8.50 -6.01
C GLN A 91 -2.25 -8.54 -5.27
N ARG A 92 -2.61 -9.67 -4.68
CA ARG A 92 -3.84 -9.79 -3.86
C ARG A 92 -3.84 -8.82 -2.67
N TYR A 93 -2.71 -8.72 -1.96
CA TYR A 93 -2.57 -7.75 -0.87
C TYR A 93 -2.62 -6.31 -1.37
N PHE A 94 -1.98 -5.96 -2.49
CA PHE A 94 -2.06 -4.60 -3.03
C PHE A 94 -3.48 -4.21 -3.44
N VAL A 95 -4.24 -5.12 -4.07
CA VAL A 95 -5.65 -4.89 -4.39
C VAL A 95 -6.48 -4.67 -3.13
N GLN A 96 -6.23 -5.44 -2.06
CA GLN A 96 -6.90 -5.24 -0.78
C GLN A 96 -6.52 -3.89 -0.16
N ALA A 97 -5.24 -3.52 -0.16
CA ALA A 97 -4.77 -2.23 0.34
C ALA A 97 -5.41 -1.05 -0.41
N LEU A 98 -5.58 -1.16 -1.73
CA LEU A 98 -6.25 -0.13 -2.54
C LEU A 98 -7.73 0.04 -2.15
N ARG A 99 -8.44 -1.05 -1.86
CA ARG A 99 -9.83 -0.99 -1.37
C ARG A 99 -9.91 -0.38 0.03
N LEU A 100 -8.96 -0.72 0.90
CA LEU A 100 -8.88 -0.14 2.25
C LEU A 100 -8.56 1.35 2.20
N SER A 101 -7.67 1.81 1.31
CA SER A 101 -7.40 3.25 1.16
C SER A 101 -8.61 4.02 0.62
N GLN A 102 -9.40 3.41 -0.26
CA GLN A 102 -10.67 3.98 -0.71
C GLN A 102 -11.67 4.11 0.45
N ALA A 103 -11.82 3.08 1.28
CA ALA A 103 -12.66 3.13 2.49
C ALA A 103 -12.17 4.18 3.51
N ALA A 104 -10.86 4.44 3.56
CA ALA A 104 -10.27 5.51 4.36
C ALA A 104 -10.53 6.91 3.79
N GLY A 105 -10.91 7.02 2.51
CA GLY A 105 -10.94 8.29 1.77
C GLY A 105 -9.56 8.84 1.43
N ASP A 106 -8.51 8.03 1.52
CA ASP A 106 -7.12 8.44 1.30
C ASP A 106 -6.68 8.19 -0.15
N ARG A 107 -6.97 9.17 -1.00
CA ARG A 107 -6.63 9.14 -2.44
C ARG A 107 -5.13 9.16 -2.70
N ALA A 108 -4.37 9.86 -1.87
CA ALA A 108 -2.91 9.92 -1.99
C ALA A 108 -2.30 8.54 -1.72
N TYR A 109 -2.74 7.87 -0.66
CA TYR A 109 -2.29 6.52 -0.36
C TYR A 109 -2.74 5.51 -1.40
N GLY A 110 -3.98 5.61 -1.91
CA GLY A 110 -4.43 4.75 -3.02
C GLY A 110 -3.55 4.89 -4.28
N SER A 111 -3.12 6.11 -4.59
CA SER A 111 -2.21 6.38 -5.71
C SER A 111 -0.82 5.79 -5.46
N TYR A 112 -0.34 5.82 -4.21
CA TYR A 112 0.90 5.15 -3.81
C TYR A 112 0.82 3.62 -3.96
N VAL A 113 -0.31 3.00 -3.62
CA VAL A 113 -0.54 1.56 -3.84
C VAL A 113 -0.51 1.23 -5.33
N LEU A 114 -1.14 2.04 -6.19
CA LEU A 114 -1.11 1.86 -7.64
C LEU A 114 0.31 2.00 -8.23
N VAL A 115 1.11 2.94 -7.73
CA VAL A 115 2.54 3.04 -8.08
C VAL A 115 3.31 1.79 -7.68
N THR A 116 3.01 1.22 -6.51
CA THR A 116 3.61 -0.04 -6.04
C THR A 116 3.26 -1.20 -6.98
N MET A 117 2.00 -1.29 -7.42
CA MET A 117 1.56 -2.28 -8.41
C MET A 117 2.22 -2.05 -9.78
N SER A 118 2.35 -0.79 -10.21
CA SER A 118 3.06 -0.43 -11.44
C SER A 118 4.53 -0.88 -11.39
N ARG A 119 5.20 -0.69 -10.26
CA ARG A 119 6.57 -1.21 -10.04
C ARG A 119 6.63 -2.73 -10.17
N GLN A 120 5.68 -3.45 -9.59
CA GLN A 120 5.60 -4.91 -9.73
C GLN A 120 5.42 -5.31 -11.20
N ALA A 121 4.52 -4.65 -11.93
CA ALA A 121 4.29 -4.90 -13.35
C ALA A 121 5.56 -4.63 -14.19
N VAL A 122 6.32 -3.58 -13.89
CA VAL A 122 7.64 -3.34 -14.53
C VAL A 122 8.59 -4.50 -14.26
N TYR A 123 8.72 -4.93 -13.01
CA TYR A 123 9.61 -6.02 -12.63
C TYR A 123 9.27 -7.34 -13.35
N LEU A 124 7.98 -7.60 -13.57
CA LEU A 124 7.49 -8.79 -14.26
C LEU A 124 7.46 -8.66 -15.80
N GLY A 125 7.91 -7.54 -16.36
CA GLY A 125 7.92 -7.33 -17.81
C GLY A 125 6.56 -6.91 -18.41
N HIS A 126 5.57 -6.57 -17.59
CA HIS A 126 4.22 -6.17 -18.02
C HIS A 126 4.14 -4.65 -18.26
N GLY A 127 4.87 -4.14 -19.26
CA GLY A 127 5.01 -2.68 -19.47
C GLY A 127 3.69 -1.93 -19.71
N ARG A 128 2.77 -2.49 -20.50
CA ARG A 128 1.46 -1.85 -20.77
C ARG A 128 0.61 -1.70 -19.50
N GLU A 129 0.58 -2.74 -18.66
CA GLU A 129 -0.10 -2.73 -17.36
C GLU A 129 0.55 -1.70 -16.43
N ALA A 130 1.88 -1.65 -16.40
CA ALA A 130 2.61 -0.68 -15.59
C ALA A 130 2.28 0.78 -15.97
N VAL A 131 2.20 1.10 -17.26
CA VAL A 131 1.80 2.45 -17.74
C VAL A 131 0.37 2.76 -17.31
N GLN A 132 -0.55 1.82 -17.49
CA GLN A 132 -1.95 2.01 -17.10
C GLN A 132 -2.09 2.29 -15.60
N LEU A 133 -1.45 1.49 -14.75
CA LEU A 133 -1.45 1.66 -13.30
C LEU A 133 -0.88 3.03 -12.89
N ALA A 134 0.23 3.46 -13.49
CA ALA A 134 0.84 4.76 -13.20
C ALA A 134 -0.08 5.93 -13.60
N ARG A 135 -0.79 5.83 -14.74
CA ARG A 135 -1.74 6.86 -15.17
C ARG A 135 -2.99 6.92 -14.30
N VAL A 136 -3.54 5.77 -13.89
CA VAL A 136 -4.66 5.73 -12.94
C VAL A 136 -4.25 6.32 -11.60
N ALA A 137 -3.02 6.09 -11.15
CA ALA A 137 -2.49 6.72 -9.94
C ALA A 137 -2.43 8.25 -10.04
N GLN A 138 -1.98 8.79 -11.18
CA GLN A 138 -1.98 10.24 -11.43
C GLN A 138 -3.39 10.84 -11.43
N GLN A 139 -4.34 10.17 -12.08
CA GLN A 139 -5.74 10.61 -12.10
C GLN A 139 -6.37 10.55 -10.70
N GLY A 140 -6.02 9.53 -9.91
CA GLY A 140 -6.60 9.29 -8.59
C GLY A 140 -6.20 10.33 -7.54
N VAL A 141 -4.96 10.84 -7.57
CA VAL A 141 -4.49 11.85 -6.61
C VAL A 141 -4.98 13.27 -6.95
N GLY A 142 -5.27 13.55 -8.21
CA GLY A 142 -5.69 14.87 -8.69
C GLY A 142 -4.60 15.93 -8.65
N THR A 143 -4.97 17.20 -8.83
CA THR A 143 -4.04 18.33 -8.97
C THR A 143 -3.49 18.87 -7.65
N SER A 144 -4.03 18.44 -6.51
CA SER A 144 -3.62 18.89 -5.17
C SER A 144 -2.54 18.02 -4.52
N ALA A 145 -1.94 17.08 -5.28
CA ALA A 145 -0.89 16.22 -4.77
C ALA A 145 0.37 17.03 -4.40
N PRO A 146 1.03 16.75 -3.27
CA PRO A 146 2.33 17.34 -2.97
C PRO A 146 3.34 17.09 -4.12
N PRO A 147 4.27 18.02 -4.41
CA PRO A 147 5.22 17.87 -5.52
C PRO A 147 6.00 16.54 -5.49
N VAL A 148 6.43 16.10 -4.32
CA VAL A 148 7.13 14.80 -4.16
C VAL A 148 6.28 13.61 -4.61
N VAL A 149 4.96 13.66 -4.41
CA VAL A 149 4.04 12.61 -4.87
C VAL A 149 3.88 12.68 -6.38
N GLN A 150 3.77 13.88 -6.97
CA GLN A 150 3.71 14.06 -8.42
C GLN A 150 4.97 13.50 -9.11
N THR A 151 6.16 13.83 -8.58
CA THR A 151 7.43 13.30 -9.09
C THR A 151 7.47 11.77 -9.04
N LEU A 152 7.01 11.16 -7.93
CA LEU A 152 6.95 9.70 -7.82
C LEU A 152 6.05 9.07 -8.90
N LEU A 153 4.90 9.67 -9.16
CA LEU A 153 3.93 9.19 -10.13
C LEU A 153 4.46 9.29 -11.57
N HIS A 154 5.07 10.43 -11.91
CA HIS A 154 5.71 10.63 -13.21
C HIS A 154 6.92 9.70 -13.42
N ALA A 155 7.75 9.49 -12.39
CA ALA A 155 8.85 8.53 -12.44
C ALA A 155 8.37 7.08 -12.63
N ALA A 156 7.20 6.72 -12.08
CA ALA A 156 6.60 5.40 -12.30
C ALA A 156 6.15 5.22 -13.76
N GLU A 157 5.47 6.21 -14.34
CA GLU A 157 5.08 6.18 -15.76
C GLU A 157 6.30 6.12 -16.68
N ALA A 158 7.35 6.91 -16.39
CA ALA A 158 8.60 6.89 -17.13
C ALA A 158 9.26 5.50 -17.14
N ARG A 159 9.39 4.85 -15.97
CA ARG A 159 9.94 3.49 -15.89
C ARG A 159 9.15 2.49 -16.72
N ALA A 160 7.82 2.61 -16.72
CA ALA A 160 6.95 1.75 -17.51
C ALA A 160 7.15 1.96 -19.03
N HIS A 161 7.27 3.21 -19.49
CA HIS A 161 7.63 3.52 -20.88
C HIS A 161 9.04 3.05 -21.25
N GLY A 162 9.99 3.15 -20.32
CA GLY A 162 11.35 2.64 -20.50
C GLY A 162 11.37 1.12 -20.77
N LEU A 163 10.57 0.35 -20.05
CA LEU A 163 10.42 -1.09 -20.28
C LEU A 163 9.84 -1.41 -21.67
N LEU A 164 8.96 -0.56 -22.20
CA LEU A 164 8.40 -0.71 -23.54
C LEU A 164 9.34 -0.22 -24.67
N GLY A 165 10.48 0.39 -24.34
CA GLY A 165 11.37 1.04 -25.31
C GLY A 165 10.81 2.36 -25.88
N GLU A 166 9.79 2.93 -25.26
CA GLU A 166 9.11 4.14 -25.73
C GLU A 166 9.85 5.41 -25.28
N VAL A 167 11.03 5.65 -25.86
CA VAL A 167 11.97 6.71 -25.43
C VAL A 167 11.29 8.08 -25.30
N ARG A 168 10.50 8.49 -26.32
CA ARG A 168 9.83 9.81 -26.30
C ARG A 168 8.85 9.95 -25.13
N ALA A 169 8.05 8.91 -24.87
CA ALA A 169 7.06 8.93 -23.79
C ALA A 169 7.74 8.84 -22.41
N CYS A 170 8.83 8.07 -22.30
CA CYS A 170 9.68 8.03 -21.11
C CYS A 170 10.25 9.40 -20.76
N THR A 171 10.91 10.07 -21.71
CA THR A 171 11.46 11.42 -21.50
C THR A 171 10.37 12.42 -21.16
N ALA A 172 9.25 12.41 -21.89
CA ALA A 172 8.13 13.30 -21.61
C ALA A 172 7.55 13.10 -20.19
N ALA A 173 7.52 11.87 -19.69
CA ALA A 173 7.11 11.59 -18.33
C ALA A 173 8.15 12.05 -17.30
N LEU A 174 9.46 11.91 -17.55
CA LEU A 174 10.53 12.28 -16.62
C LEU A 174 10.67 13.79 -16.37
N VAL A 175 10.35 14.63 -17.37
CA VAL A 175 10.60 16.08 -17.32
C VAL A 175 9.42 16.91 -16.80
N ARG A 176 8.34 16.26 -16.34
CA ARG A 176 7.18 16.91 -15.71
C ARG A 176 7.40 17.08 -14.21
#